data_AF-A0A412QRA5-F1
#
_entry.id   AF-A0A412QRA5-F1
#
_cell.length_a   1.000
_cell.length_b   1.000
_cell.length_c   1.000
_cell.angle_alpha   90.00
_cell.angle_beta   90.00
_cell.angle_gamma   90.00
#
_symmetry.space_group_name_H-M   'P 1'
#
loop_
_entity.id
_entity.type
_entity.pdbx_description
1 polymer ?
#
loop_
_entity_poly.entity_id
_entity_poly.type
_entity_poly.pdbx_seq_one_letter_code
_entity_poly.pdbx_strand_id
1 'polypeptide(L)'
;MEYIDYYYKEIQYYAIVEGDRCYSVKPDKFATVWLAGNYVPTVDFDTFNEQIEFDGSKEKLYMLCCYIIYVIEQHYFVKLRPTLEELNADSLEGITLKYKDGSSFTLNSSSIIKDVTNAIGASKNGEYKVDSICKLPEVANNTYIQSMFAVELANFLHNYFPIKRKKDSLVSTDEQDMILKILHLFKLTPYLVKRSRFRQLLMLADKFKENLSWMNLQGQLLPVTFIKWKQWNTNNWLEVEYDKLKEGETVSFPLLESNN
;
A
#
# COMPACT_ATOMS: atom_id res chain seq x y z
N MET A 1 -13.13 -15.07 -16.34
CA MET A 1 -11.90 -15.62 -15.73
C MET A 1 -10.67 -15.46 -16.61
N GLU A 2 -10.70 -15.73 -17.92
CA GLU A 2 -9.50 -15.63 -18.81
C GLU A 2 -8.57 -14.42 -18.58
N TYR A 3 -9.07 -13.18 -18.54
CA TYR A 3 -8.22 -12.01 -18.29
C TYR A 3 -7.61 -12.00 -16.88
N ILE A 4 -8.38 -12.41 -15.87
CA ILE A 4 -7.90 -12.57 -14.49
C ILE A 4 -6.85 -13.69 -14.41
N ASP A 5 -7.09 -14.82 -15.07
CA ASP A 5 -6.18 -15.96 -15.07
C ASP A 5 -4.86 -15.59 -15.72
N TYR A 6 -4.90 -14.90 -16.87
CA TYR A 6 -3.69 -14.39 -17.51
C TYR A 6 -2.98 -13.37 -16.64
N TYR A 7 -3.70 -12.35 -16.13
CA TYR A 7 -3.12 -11.33 -15.28
C TYR A 7 -2.44 -11.94 -14.04
N TYR A 8 -3.10 -12.89 -13.39
CA TYR A 8 -2.56 -13.62 -12.25
C TYR A 8 -1.31 -14.43 -12.59
N LYS A 9 -1.29 -15.15 -13.74
CA LYS A 9 -0.17 -16.03 -14.12
C LYS A 9 1.03 -15.28 -14.70
N GLU A 10 0.77 -14.29 -15.55
CA GLU A 10 1.79 -13.70 -16.41
C GLU A 10 2.24 -12.31 -15.94
N ILE A 11 1.42 -11.61 -15.14
CA ILE A 11 1.65 -10.18 -14.83
C ILE A 11 1.82 -9.91 -13.35
N GLN A 12 1.12 -10.63 -12.48
CA GLN A 12 1.40 -10.58 -11.04
C GLN A 12 2.76 -11.22 -10.75
N TYR A 13 3.80 -10.44 -11.01
CA TYR A 13 5.22 -10.79 -11.05
C TYR A 13 5.86 -11.03 -9.67
N TYR A 14 5.06 -11.32 -8.64
CA TYR A 14 5.59 -11.82 -7.38
C TYR A 14 5.54 -13.34 -7.29
N ALA A 15 4.90 -14.03 -8.25
CA ALA A 15 5.02 -15.47 -8.44
C ALA A 15 6.40 -15.90 -8.99
N ILE A 16 7.51 -15.52 -8.33
CA ILE A 16 8.82 -16.12 -8.60
C ILE A 16 8.93 -17.41 -7.79
N VAL A 17 8.62 -18.52 -8.46
CA VAL A 17 9.46 -19.72 -8.64
C VAL A 17 10.71 -19.84 -7.72
N GLU A 18 10.54 -19.88 -6.40
CA GLU A 18 11.43 -20.58 -5.49
C GLU A 18 10.60 -21.18 -4.34
N GLY A 19 10.25 -22.46 -4.46
CA GLY A 19 9.75 -23.27 -3.35
C GLY A 19 8.23 -23.26 -3.07
N ASP A 20 7.39 -23.40 -4.09
CA ASP A 20 5.95 -23.74 -3.98
C ASP A 20 5.03 -22.76 -3.21
N ARG A 21 5.41 -21.49 -3.03
CA ARG A 21 4.60 -20.52 -2.28
C ARG A 21 3.90 -19.52 -3.20
N CYS A 22 2.70 -19.09 -2.81
CA CYS A 22 1.75 -18.36 -3.65
C CYS A 22 1.61 -16.90 -3.17
N TYR A 23 1.71 -15.95 -4.11
CA TYR A 23 2.01 -14.53 -3.86
C TYR A 23 0.82 -13.58 -4.10
N SER A 24 -0.35 -14.14 -4.36
CA SER A 24 -1.51 -13.40 -4.85
C SER A 24 -2.80 -14.03 -4.34
N VAL A 25 -3.85 -13.20 -4.24
CA VAL A 25 -5.21 -13.70 -4.01
C VAL A 25 -5.53 -14.61 -5.20
N LYS A 26 -5.59 -15.92 -4.98
CA LYS A 26 -5.97 -16.84 -6.04
C LYS A 26 -7.28 -16.39 -6.70
N PRO A 27 -7.42 -16.48 -8.03
CA PRO A 27 -8.66 -16.16 -8.71
C PRO A 27 -9.88 -16.86 -8.09
N ASP A 28 -9.72 -18.09 -7.60
CA ASP A 28 -10.77 -18.84 -6.88
C ASP A 28 -11.24 -18.15 -5.59
N LYS A 29 -10.34 -17.52 -4.84
CA LYS A 29 -10.71 -16.75 -3.64
C LYS A 29 -11.54 -15.54 -4.04
N PHE A 30 -11.15 -14.83 -5.09
CA PHE A 30 -11.92 -13.72 -5.63
C PHE A 30 -13.28 -14.18 -6.16
N ALA A 31 -13.33 -15.25 -6.96
CA ALA A 31 -14.56 -15.83 -7.48
C ALA A 31 -15.52 -16.22 -6.33
N THR A 32 -14.99 -16.77 -5.24
CA THR A 32 -15.79 -17.12 -4.06
C THR A 32 -16.42 -15.89 -3.42
N VAL A 33 -15.64 -14.82 -3.14
CA VAL A 33 -16.20 -13.59 -2.53
C VAL A 33 -17.10 -12.82 -3.49
N TRP A 34 -16.81 -12.87 -4.79
CA TRP A 34 -17.62 -12.28 -5.86
C TRP A 34 -18.99 -12.96 -5.95
N LEU A 35 -19.00 -14.30 -6.07
CA LEU A 35 -20.24 -15.09 -6.18
C LEU A 35 -21.07 -15.05 -4.89
N ALA A 36 -20.43 -14.94 -3.74
CA ALA A 36 -21.11 -14.78 -2.46
C ALA A 36 -21.69 -13.35 -2.25
N GLY A 37 -21.41 -12.39 -3.14
CA GLY A 37 -21.82 -11.00 -2.98
C GLY A 37 -21.08 -10.24 -1.87
N ASN A 38 -19.97 -10.80 -1.36
CA ASN A 38 -19.18 -10.21 -0.29
C ASN A 38 -18.21 -9.13 -0.77
N TYR A 39 -18.02 -9.01 -2.09
CA TYR A 39 -17.35 -7.89 -2.74
C TYR A 39 -18.37 -7.15 -3.62
N VAL A 40 -18.61 -5.87 -3.32
CA VAL A 40 -19.55 -5.03 -4.06
C VAL A 40 -18.75 -3.95 -4.79
N PRO A 41 -18.64 -4.01 -6.12
CA PRO A 41 -17.99 -2.96 -6.90
C PRO A 41 -18.70 -1.61 -6.73
N THR A 42 -17.94 -0.52 -6.79
CA THR A 42 -18.48 0.84 -6.72
C THR A 42 -19.25 1.26 -7.97
N VAL A 43 -19.08 0.54 -9.08
CA VAL A 43 -19.77 0.76 -10.35
C VAL A 43 -20.29 -0.59 -10.86
N ASP A 44 -21.55 -0.63 -11.30
CA ASP A 44 -22.16 -1.81 -11.90
C ASP A 44 -21.65 -2.04 -13.34
N PHE A 45 -21.84 -3.26 -13.83
CA PHE A 45 -21.36 -3.64 -15.16
C PHE A 45 -22.08 -2.89 -16.28
N ASP A 46 -23.38 -2.58 -16.15
CA ASP A 46 -24.15 -1.92 -17.22
C ASP A 46 -23.61 -0.51 -17.46
N THR A 47 -23.42 0.26 -16.38
CA THR A 47 -22.78 1.57 -16.39
C THR A 47 -21.37 1.51 -17.00
N PHE A 48 -20.58 0.49 -16.63
CA PHE A 48 -19.23 0.30 -17.19
C PHE A 48 -19.29 -0.01 -18.70
N ASN A 49 -20.19 -0.89 -19.11
CA ASN A 49 -20.33 -1.36 -20.49
C ASN A 49 -20.73 -0.23 -21.45
N GLU A 50 -21.63 0.66 -21.00
CA GLU A 50 -22.06 1.84 -21.75
C GLU A 50 -20.94 2.87 -21.91
N GLN A 51 -20.13 3.06 -20.86
CA GLN A 51 -19.17 4.18 -20.82
C GLN A 51 -17.77 3.82 -21.30
N ILE A 52 -17.35 2.55 -21.27
CA ILE A 52 -16.00 2.15 -21.67
C ILE A 52 -15.97 1.69 -23.12
N GLU A 53 -15.12 2.31 -23.92
CA GLU A 53 -14.78 1.86 -25.27
C GLU A 53 -13.58 0.92 -25.19
N PHE A 54 -13.77 -0.32 -25.65
CA PHE A 54 -12.74 -1.36 -25.58
C PHE A 54 -13.05 -2.45 -26.61
N ASP A 55 -12.05 -2.81 -27.41
CA ASP A 55 -12.19 -3.78 -28.52
C ASP A 55 -12.17 -5.25 -28.05
N GLY A 56 -11.83 -5.49 -26.78
CA GLY A 56 -11.89 -6.81 -26.14
C GLY A 56 -13.22 -7.06 -25.41
N SER A 57 -13.24 -8.12 -24.59
CA SER A 57 -14.41 -8.43 -23.77
C SER A 57 -14.52 -7.44 -22.61
N LYS A 58 -15.51 -6.54 -22.67
CA LYS A 58 -15.79 -5.56 -21.60
C LYS A 58 -16.16 -6.21 -20.27
N GLU A 59 -16.88 -7.32 -20.30
CA GLU A 59 -17.20 -8.11 -19.08
C GLU A 59 -15.94 -8.64 -18.42
N LYS A 60 -15.03 -9.26 -19.19
CA LYS A 60 -13.76 -9.74 -18.65
C LYS A 60 -12.87 -8.59 -18.17
N LEU A 61 -12.87 -7.45 -18.86
CA LEU A 61 -12.15 -6.25 -18.43
C LEU A 61 -12.72 -5.71 -17.12
N TYR A 62 -14.04 -5.62 -16.98
CA TYR A 62 -14.71 -5.18 -15.76
C TYR A 62 -14.38 -6.08 -14.57
N MET A 63 -14.48 -7.41 -14.76
CA MET A 63 -14.09 -8.38 -13.73
C MET A 63 -12.61 -8.24 -13.35
N LEU A 64 -11.72 -8.04 -14.34
CA LEU A 64 -10.30 -7.80 -14.08
C LEU A 64 -10.09 -6.53 -13.26
N CYS A 65 -10.78 -5.43 -13.58
CA CYS A 65 -10.68 -4.18 -12.82
C CYS A 65 -11.09 -4.39 -11.36
N CYS A 66 -12.20 -5.10 -11.12
CA CYS A 66 -12.64 -5.47 -9.79
C CYS A 66 -11.61 -6.34 -9.05
N TYR A 67 -11.05 -7.33 -9.73
CA TYR A 67 -10.01 -8.19 -9.18
C TYR A 67 -8.74 -7.42 -8.80
N ILE A 68 -8.27 -6.50 -9.65
CA ILE A 68 -7.10 -5.65 -9.37
C ILE A 68 -7.36 -4.81 -8.11
N ILE A 69 -8.50 -4.14 -8.02
CA ILE A 69 -8.86 -3.33 -6.83
C ILE A 69 -8.91 -4.22 -5.59
N TYR A 70 -9.60 -5.36 -5.67
CA TYR A 70 -9.68 -6.32 -4.56
C TYR A 70 -8.29 -6.72 -4.05
N VAL A 71 -7.37 -7.04 -4.95
CA VAL A 71 -6.00 -7.42 -4.57
C VAL A 71 -5.26 -6.26 -3.90
N ILE A 72 -5.36 -5.04 -4.43
CA ILE A 72 -4.75 -3.85 -3.84
C ILE A 72 -5.27 -3.62 -2.41
N GLU A 73 -6.56 -3.86 -2.18
CA GLU A 73 -7.19 -3.71 -0.86
C GLU A 73 -6.78 -4.79 0.16
N GLN A 74 -6.22 -5.92 -0.28
CA GLN A 74 -5.67 -6.95 0.61
C GLN A 74 -4.27 -6.62 1.14
N HIS A 75 -3.67 -5.49 0.73
CA HIS A 75 -2.34 -5.10 1.17
C HIS A 75 -2.33 -4.67 2.65
N TYR A 76 -1.37 -5.19 3.43
CA TYR A 76 -1.26 -4.87 4.85
C TYR A 76 -0.33 -3.69 5.08
N PHE A 77 -0.79 -2.75 5.90
CA PHE A 77 0.02 -1.62 6.36
C PHE A 77 0.29 -1.75 7.84
N VAL A 78 1.54 -1.57 8.25
CA VAL A 78 1.97 -1.71 9.64
C VAL A 78 2.53 -0.37 10.10
N LYS A 79 1.81 0.31 10.99
CA LYS A 79 2.29 1.53 11.64
C LYS A 79 3.35 1.14 12.67
N LEU A 80 4.51 1.77 12.57
CA LEU A 80 5.59 1.61 13.53
C LEU A 80 5.52 2.71 14.58
N ARG A 81 5.77 2.35 15.84
CA ARG A 81 5.99 3.31 16.92
C ARG A 81 7.27 4.11 16.66
N PRO A 82 7.37 5.33 17.18
CA PRO A 82 8.60 6.10 17.02
C PRO A 82 9.75 5.38 17.72
N THR A 83 10.91 5.40 17.07
CA THR A 83 12.14 5.05 17.78
C THR A 83 12.50 6.15 18.78
N LEU A 84 13.35 5.79 19.73
CA LEU A 84 13.93 6.73 20.69
C LEU A 84 14.66 7.89 19.98
N GLU A 85 15.33 7.63 18.86
CA GLU A 85 15.97 8.65 18.02
C GLU A 85 14.94 9.56 17.32
N GLU A 86 13.85 8.99 16.79
CA GLU A 86 12.79 9.77 16.14
C GLU A 86 12.07 10.71 17.12
N LEU A 87 11.99 10.34 18.41
CA LEU A 87 11.51 11.21 19.49
C LEU A 87 12.53 12.28 19.89
N ASN A 88 13.82 12.04 19.69
CA ASN A 88 14.92 12.94 20.08
C ASN A 88 15.19 14.04 19.03
N ALA A 89 14.53 13.99 17.86
CA ALA A 89 14.86 14.81 16.71
C ALA A 89 14.50 16.29 16.85
N ASP A 90 13.69 16.68 17.84
CA ASP A 90 13.45 18.08 18.19
C ASP A 90 13.54 18.24 19.72
N SER A 91 14.47 19.10 20.16
CA SER A 91 14.72 19.57 21.53
C SER A 91 13.72 19.12 22.61
N LEU A 92 14.08 18.10 23.40
CA LEU A 92 13.36 17.74 24.63
C LEU A 92 13.23 18.97 25.54
N GLU A 93 12.01 19.45 25.74
CA GLU A 93 11.72 20.61 26.61
C GLU A 93 11.70 20.23 28.10
N GLY A 94 11.43 18.96 28.40
CA GLY A 94 11.42 18.42 29.76
C GLY A 94 10.86 17.00 29.82
N ILE A 95 11.07 16.36 30.97
CA ILE A 95 10.67 14.97 31.24
C ILE A 95 9.64 14.98 32.37
N THR A 96 8.44 14.47 32.12
CA THR A 96 7.39 14.41 33.15
C THR A 96 7.21 12.99 33.67
N LEU A 97 7.39 12.82 34.98
CA LEU A 97 7.14 11.59 35.72
C LEU A 97 5.74 11.67 36.33
N LYS A 98 4.88 10.68 36.04
CA LYS A 98 3.55 10.57 36.66
C LYS A 98 3.58 9.49 37.73
N TYR A 99 3.19 9.85 38.95
CA TYR A 99 3.07 8.94 40.08
C TYR A 99 1.68 8.30 40.11
N LYS A 100 1.58 7.14 40.78
CA LYS A 100 0.31 6.39 40.90
C LYS A 100 -0.80 7.16 41.61
N ASP A 101 -0.45 8.13 42.43
CA ASP A 101 -1.38 9.03 43.12
C ASP A 101 -1.92 10.15 42.21
N GLY A 102 -1.54 10.15 40.93
CA GLY A 102 -1.95 11.16 39.95
C GLY A 102 -1.10 12.43 39.98
N SER A 103 -0.17 12.57 40.92
CA SER A 103 0.77 13.68 40.93
C SER A 103 1.80 13.54 39.80
N SER A 104 2.32 14.68 39.34
CA SER A 104 3.32 14.70 38.29
C SER A 104 4.47 15.64 38.63
N PHE A 105 5.68 15.25 38.28
CA PHE A 105 6.88 16.05 38.44
C PHE A 105 7.60 16.19 37.11
N THR A 106 7.94 17.41 36.71
CA THR A 106 8.60 17.70 35.44
C THR A 106 10.03 18.16 35.68
N LEU A 107 10.98 17.47 35.05
CA LEU A 107 12.41 17.78 35.03
C LEU A 107 12.75 18.52 33.73
N ASN A 108 13.20 19.77 33.83
CA ASN A 108 13.61 20.61 32.69
C ASN A 108 15.06 21.11 32.80
N SER A 109 15.87 20.49 33.66
CA SER A 109 17.30 20.81 33.77
C SER A 109 18.04 20.41 32.51
N SER A 110 18.84 21.33 31.97
CA SER A 110 19.63 21.10 30.75
C SER A 110 20.62 19.93 30.88
N SER A 111 21.17 19.68 32.08
CA SER A 111 22.05 18.53 32.31
C SER A 111 21.30 17.20 32.27
N ILE A 112 20.12 17.13 32.90
CA ILE A 112 19.29 15.92 32.94
C ILE A 112 18.73 15.62 31.54
N ILE A 113 18.28 16.66 30.83
CA ILE A 113 17.85 16.53 29.43
C ILE A 113 19.00 15.98 28.59
N LYS A 114 20.21 16.53 28.73
CA LYS A 114 21.39 16.06 27.99
C LYS A 114 21.74 14.60 28.31
N ASP A 115 21.75 14.21 29.58
CA ASP A 115 22.08 12.84 29.99
C ASP A 115 21.04 11.84 29.49
N VAL A 116 19.76 12.20 29.52
CA VAL A 116 18.67 11.38 29.00
C VAL A 116 18.74 11.30 27.47
N THR A 117 18.96 12.41 26.78
CA THR A 117 19.19 12.44 25.33
C THR A 117 20.39 11.57 24.93
N ASN A 118 21.49 11.60 25.69
CA ASN A 118 22.66 10.75 25.46
C ASN A 118 22.35 9.26 25.70
N ALA A 119 21.63 8.93 26.77
CA ALA A 119 21.22 7.55 27.06
C ALA A 119 20.26 7.00 26.00
N ILE A 120 19.32 7.82 25.53
CA ILE A 120 18.41 7.54 24.42
C ILE A 120 19.20 7.32 23.12
N GLY A 121 20.16 8.19 22.81
CA GLY A 121 21.03 8.07 21.63
C GLY A 121 22.00 6.89 21.69
N ALA A 122 22.28 6.35 22.88
CA ALA A 122 23.10 5.13 23.05
C ALA A 122 22.27 3.82 22.94
N SER A 123 20.95 3.91 22.83
CA SER A 123 20.09 2.74 22.61
C SER A 123 20.31 2.15 21.21
N LYS A 124 20.08 0.84 21.04
CA LYS A 124 20.32 0.17 19.75
C LYS A 124 19.47 0.80 18.65
N ASN A 125 20.14 1.40 17.69
CA ASN A 125 19.52 1.99 16.50
C ASN A 125 18.65 0.96 15.78
N GLY A 126 17.48 1.39 15.31
CA GLY A 126 16.67 0.62 14.36
C GLY A 126 15.76 -0.47 14.92
N GLU A 127 15.56 -0.56 16.24
CA GLU A 127 14.52 -1.45 16.80
C GLU A 127 13.16 -0.75 16.80
N TYR A 128 12.34 -1.06 15.80
CA TYR A 128 10.95 -0.62 15.74
C TYR A 128 10.02 -1.61 16.47
N LYS A 129 8.99 -1.05 17.11
CA LYS A 129 7.85 -1.81 17.65
C LYS A 129 6.62 -1.52 16.80
N VAL A 130 5.83 -2.54 16.52
CA VAL A 130 4.54 -2.37 15.85
C VAL A 130 3.59 -1.60 16.76
N ASP A 131 2.98 -0.55 16.20
CA ASP A 131 1.87 0.15 16.82
C ASP A 131 0.55 -0.55 16.51
N SER A 132 0.25 -0.69 15.22
CA SER A 132 -1.00 -1.24 14.73
C SER A 132 -0.86 -1.78 13.31
N ILE A 133 -1.72 -2.75 12.96
CA ILE A 133 -1.92 -3.23 11.60
C ILE A 133 -3.19 -2.55 11.08
N CYS A 134 -3.09 -1.87 9.95
CA CYS A 134 -4.13 -1.03 9.39
C CYS A 134 -4.52 -1.49 7.99
N LYS A 135 -5.79 -1.27 7.63
CA LYS A 135 -6.23 -1.33 6.24
C LYS A 135 -5.88 -0.05 5.49
N LEU A 136 -5.82 -0.16 4.17
CA LEU A 136 -5.47 0.94 3.27
C LEU A 136 -6.22 2.26 3.57
N PRO A 137 -7.55 2.31 3.81
CA PRO A 137 -8.25 3.57 4.08
C PRO A 137 -7.85 4.26 5.38
N GLU A 138 -7.26 3.54 6.33
CA GLU A 138 -6.84 4.08 7.64
C GLU A 138 -5.46 4.76 7.58
N VAL A 139 -4.74 4.54 6.49
CA VAL A 139 -3.40 5.09 6.28
C VAL A 139 -3.40 5.98 5.06
N ALA A 140 -3.94 5.55 3.92
CA ALA A 140 -3.72 6.16 2.63
C ALA A 140 -4.95 6.86 2.08
N ASN A 141 -4.72 7.96 1.37
CA ASN A 141 -5.71 8.50 0.45
C ASN A 141 -5.80 7.64 -0.83
N ASN A 142 -6.82 7.89 -1.66
CA ASN A 142 -7.07 7.13 -2.89
C ASN A 142 -5.90 7.13 -3.89
N THR A 143 -4.88 7.99 -3.74
CA THR A 143 -3.72 8.03 -4.64
C THR A 143 -2.98 6.70 -4.70
N TYR A 144 -2.86 5.97 -3.59
CA TYR A 144 -2.24 4.64 -3.61
C TYR A 144 -3.00 3.68 -4.53
N ILE A 145 -4.33 3.56 -4.35
CA ILE A 145 -5.18 2.71 -5.19
C ILE A 145 -5.11 3.17 -6.64
N GLN A 146 -5.23 4.48 -6.89
CA GLN A 146 -5.17 5.05 -8.24
C GLN A 146 -3.87 4.65 -8.95
N SER A 147 -2.73 4.80 -8.27
CA SER A 147 -1.41 4.52 -8.82
C SER A 147 -1.20 3.05 -9.10
N MET A 148 -1.47 2.20 -8.11
CA MET A 148 -1.33 0.74 -8.26
C MET A 148 -2.28 0.23 -9.35
N PHE A 149 -3.55 0.64 -9.33
CA PHE A 149 -4.53 0.27 -10.34
C PHE A 149 -4.09 0.66 -11.75
N ALA A 150 -3.64 1.91 -11.94
CA ALA A 150 -3.22 2.40 -13.26
C ALA A 150 -2.04 1.61 -13.82
N VAL A 151 -1.03 1.29 -13.01
CA VAL A 151 0.11 0.46 -13.44
C VAL A 151 -0.32 -0.97 -13.74
N GLU A 152 -1.09 -1.60 -12.85
CA GLU A 152 -1.50 -3.00 -13.02
C GLU A 152 -2.35 -3.19 -14.29
N LEU A 153 -3.31 -2.28 -14.52
CA LEU A 153 -4.11 -2.33 -15.73
C LEU A 153 -3.29 -1.99 -16.99
N ALA A 154 -2.36 -1.03 -16.92
CA ALA A 154 -1.49 -0.71 -18.04
C ALA A 154 -0.56 -1.89 -18.39
N ASN A 155 -0.01 -2.59 -17.40
CA ASN A 155 0.77 -3.80 -17.61
C ASN A 155 -0.08 -4.92 -18.23
N PHE A 156 -1.33 -5.08 -17.79
CA PHE A 156 -2.27 -6.00 -18.44
C PHE A 156 -2.45 -5.70 -19.91
N LEU A 157 -2.81 -4.47 -20.23
CA LEU A 157 -3.02 -4.07 -21.62
C LEU A 157 -1.74 -4.27 -22.45
N HIS A 158 -0.59 -3.92 -21.88
CA HIS A 158 0.71 -4.06 -22.53
C HIS A 158 1.01 -5.51 -22.93
N ASN A 159 0.88 -6.45 -21.99
CA ASN A 159 1.29 -7.83 -22.17
C ASN A 159 0.23 -8.69 -22.89
N TYR A 160 -1.05 -8.46 -22.58
CA TYR A 160 -2.13 -9.27 -23.15
C TYR A 160 -2.45 -8.90 -24.60
N PHE A 161 -2.41 -7.61 -24.93
CA PHE A 161 -2.75 -7.13 -26.27
C PHE A 161 -1.48 -6.77 -27.06
N PRO A 162 -1.17 -7.51 -28.14
CA PRO A 162 0.02 -7.27 -28.98
C PRO A 162 -0.19 -6.09 -29.94
N ILE A 163 -0.48 -4.91 -29.38
CA ILE A 163 -0.72 -3.68 -30.13
C ILE A 163 0.60 -2.93 -30.33
N LYS A 164 0.80 -2.37 -31.53
CA LYS A 164 1.98 -1.55 -31.82
C LYS A 164 1.89 -0.21 -31.07
N ARG A 165 2.75 -0.04 -30.06
CA ARG A 165 2.82 1.18 -29.23
C ARG A 165 3.99 2.06 -29.62
N LYS A 166 3.95 3.33 -29.22
CA LYS A 166 5.11 4.23 -29.37
C LYS A 166 6.28 3.71 -28.53
N LYS A 167 7.50 3.97 -29.00
CA LYS A 167 8.73 3.66 -28.27
C LYS A 167 8.64 4.26 -26.85
N ASP A 168 9.01 3.46 -25.85
CA ASP A 168 9.01 3.81 -24.42
C ASP A 168 7.61 4.10 -23.81
N SER A 169 6.52 3.75 -24.52
CA SER A 169 5.15 3.90 -24.02
C SER A 169 4.58 2.56 -23.57
N LEU A 170 4.23 2.45 -22.29
CA LEU A 170 3.59 1.24 -21.74
C LEU A 170 2.24 0.96 -22.42
N VAL A 171 1.46 2.02 -22.64
CA VAL A 171 0.12 1.98 -23.27
C VAL A 171 -0.07 3.15 -24.24
N SER A 172 -0.99 3.00 -25.21
CA SER A 172 -1.39 4.04 -26.16
C SER A 172 -2.10 5.22 -25.49
N THR A 173 -2.33 6.32 -26.22
CA THR A 173 -3.08 7.47 -25.69
C THR A 173 -4.53 7.09 -25.34
N ASP A 174 -5.15 6.25 -26.16
CA ASP A 174 -6.55 5.84 -25.97
C ASP A 174 -6.67 4.88 -24.77
N GLU A 175 -5.70 3.97 -24.61
CA GLU A 175 -5.58 3.11 -23.43
C GLU A 175 -5.37 3.96 -22.14
N GLN A 176 -4.60 5.05 -22.21
CA GLN A 176 -4.44 5.98 -21.08
C GLN A 176 -5.75 6.66 -20.72
N ASP A 177 -6.47 7.22 -21.70
CA ASP A 177 -7.76 7.88 -21.48
C ASP A 177 -8.80 6.89 -20.92
N MET A 178 -8.80 5.65 -21.41
CA MET A 178 -9.63 4.56 -20.88
C MET A 178 -9.30 4.27 -19.42
N ILE A 179 -8.03 4.08 -19.05
CA ILE A 179 -7.62 3.82 -17.65
C ILE A 179 -8.11 4.96 -16.73
N LEU A 180 -7.93 6.22 -17.15
CA LEU A 180 -8.37 7.38 -16.35
C LEU A 180 -9.90 7.46 -16.23
N LYS A 181 -10.64 7.06 -17.27
CA LYS A 181 -12.10 6.96 -17.23
C LYS A 181 -12.56 5.86 -16.28
N ILE A 182 -11.89 4.70 -16.29
CA ILE A 182 -12.17 3.60 -15.36
C ILE A 182 -11.91 4.04 -13.91
N LEU A 183 -10.79 4.72 -13.63
CA LEU A 183 -10.52 5.28 -12.30
C LEU A 183 -11.65 6.19 -11.81
N HIS A 184 -12.21 7.02 -12.69
CA HIS A 184 -13.33 7.89 -12.35
C HIS A 184 -14.63 7.11 -12.10
N LEU A 185 -14.94 6.13 -12.96
CA LEU A 185 -16.13 5.27 -12.82
C LEU A 185 -16.16 4.55 -11.47
N PHE A 186 -15.02 3.95 -11.09
CA PHE A 186 -14.86 3.25 -9.82
C PHE A 186 -14.78 4.19 -8.59
N LYS A 187 -15.01 5.50 -8.77
CA LYS A 187 -14.97 6.54 -7.72
C LYS A 187 -13.60 6.66 -7.04
N LEU A 188 -12.53 6.21 -7.69
CA LEU A 188 -11.17 6.37 -7.20
C LEU A 188 -10.69 7.81 -7.38
N THR A 189 -11.21 8.53 -8.38
CA THR A 189 -11.02 9.98 -8.56
C THR A 189 -12.36 10.73 -8.52
N PRO A 190 -12.44 11.89 -7.82
CA PRO A 190 -13.69 12.65 -7.72
C PRO A 190 -14.11 13.29 -9.06
N TYR A 191 -13.17 13.49 -9.97
CA TYR A 191 -13.40 14.01 -11.32
C TYR A 191 -12.58 13.22 -12.35
N LEU A 192 -12.94 13.33 -13.62
CA LEU A 192 -12.14 12.81 -14.72
C LEU A 192 -10.82 13.58 -14.79
N VAL A 193 -9.72 12.88 -14.54
CA VAL A 193 -8.39 13.48 -14.49
C VAL A 193 -7.78 13.60 -15.89
N LYS A 194 -6.89 14.59 -16.06
CA LYS A 194 -6.17 14.81 -17.33
C LYS A 194 -5.08 13.75 -17.54
N ARG A 195 -4.68 13.51 -18.79
CA ARG A 195 -3.59 12.58 -19.17
C ARG A 195 -2.27 12.80 -18.43
N SER A 196 -1.94 14.04 -18.06
CA SER A 196 -0.73 14.32 -17.25
C SER A 196 -0.74 13.57 -15.92
N ARG A 197 -1.92 13.31 -15.36
CA ARG A 197 -2.09 12.51 -14.14
C ARG A 197 -1.66 11.07 -14.34
N PHE A 198 -1.89 10.46 -15.50
CA PHE A 198 -1.47 9.07 -15.76
C PHE A 198 0.04 8.89 -15.53
N ARG A 199 0.87 9.78 -16.09
CA ARG A 199 2.33 9.73 -15.87
C ARG A 199 2.72 9.88 -14.39
N GLN A 200 2.06 10.79 -13.67
CA GLN A 200 2.28 10.94 -12.24
C GLN A 200 1.93 9.66 -11.47
N LEU A 201 0.82 9.01 -11.84
CA LEU A 201 0.39 7.77 -11.22
C LEU A 201 1.40 6.63 -11.42
N LEU A 202 2.00 6.51 -12.62
CA LEU A 202 3.05 5.52 -12.90
C LEU A 202 4.28 5.76 -12.01
N MET A 203 4.79 6.99 -11.94
CA MET A 203 5.96 7.31 -11.10
C MET A 203 5.71 7.04 -9.61
N LEU A 204 4.50 7.28 -9.13
CA LEU A 204 4.12 7.00 -7.75
C LEU A 204 4.03 5.49 -7.49
N ALA A 205 3.49 4.73 -8.44
CA ALA A 205 3.40 3.28 -8.32
C ALA A 205 4.79 2.62 -8.25
N ASP A 206 5.77 3.08 -9.04
CA ASP A 206 7.15 2.58 -8.97
C ASP A 206 7.74 2.78 -7.58
N LYS A 207 7.55 3.97 -6.99
CA LYS A 207 7.94 4.25 -5.60
C LYS A 207 7.26 3.31 -4.62
N PHE A 208 5.95 3.04 -4.76
CA PHE A 208 5.25 2.13 -3.86
C PHE A 208 5.73 0.69 -3.97
N LYS A 209 5.99 0.20 -5.19
CA LYS A 209 6.49 -1.16 -5.42
C LYS A 209 7.87 -1.37 -4.82
N GLU A 210 8.73 -0.36 -4.93
CA GLU A 210 10.05 -0.35 -4.30
C GLU A 210 9.99 -0.45 -2.77
N ASN A 211 8.92 0.03 -2.14
CA ASN A 211 8.73 0.11 -0.69
C ASN A 211 8.07 -1.14 -0.08
N LEU A 212 7.71 -2.10 -0.92
CA LEU A 212 6.96 -3.27 -0.51
C LEU A 212 7.89 -4.28 0.16
N SER A 213 7.59 -4.61 1.42
CA SER A 213 8.27 -5.69 2.15
C SER A 213 7.44 -6.97 2.09
N TRP A 214 8.11 -8.10 2.34
CA TRP A 214 7.48 -9.41 2.30
C TRP A 214 7.61 -10.10 3.65
N MET A 215 6.49 -10.56 4.19
CA MET A 215 6.46 -11.28 5.46
C MET A 215 5.93 -12.69 5.23
N ASN A 216 6.67 -13.70 5.69
CA ASN A 216 6.20 -15.07 5.68
C ASN A 216 5.42 -15.37 6.96
N LEU A 217 4.12 -15.64 6.81
CA LEU A 217 3.22 -16.04 7.88
C LEU A 217 2.67 -17.43 7.57
N GLN A 218 3.13 -18.42 8.35
CA GLN A 218 2.67 -19.82 8.25
C GLN A 218 2.77 -20.41 6.84
N GLY A 219 3.80 -20.05 6.07
CA GLY A 219 4.01 -20.54 4.70
C GLY A 219 3.30 -19.70 3.62
N GLN A 220 2.55 -18.66 4.01
CA GLN A 220 2.01 -17.67 3.10
C GLN A 220 2.87 -16.41 3.14
N LEU A 221 3.33 -15.96 1.97
CA LEU A 221 4.03 -14.68 1.85
C LEU A 221 2.99 -13.56 1.69
N LEU A 222 3.01 -12.58 2.60
CA LEU A 222 2.11 -11.43 2.57
C LEU A 222 2.89 -10.17 2.19
N PRO A 223 2.34 -9.33 1.29
CA PRO A 223 2.89 -8.03 1.03
C PRO A 223 2.57 -7.11 2.21
N VAL A 224 3.59 -6.46 2.75
CA VAL A 224 3.49 -5.58 3.92
C VAL A 224 4.24 -4.29 3.65
N THR A 225 3.63 -3.16 3.99
CA THR A 225 4.28 -1.85 3.99
C THR A 225 4.42 -1.38 5.42
N PHE A 226 5.66 -1.23 5.88
CA PHE A 226 5.97 -0.66 7.19
C PHE A 226 6.03 0.86 7.09
N ILE A 227 5.19 1.55 7.87
CA ILE A 227 5.10 3.01 7.87
C ILE A 227 5.74 3.52 9.16
N LYS A 228 6.87 4.22 9.05
CA LYS A 228 7.57 4.83 10.19
C LYS A 228 6.73 5.93 10.82
N TRP A 229 6.93 6.17 12.11
CA TRP A 229 6.14 7.14 12.88
C TRP A 229 6.09 8.53 12.26
N LYS A 230 7.24 9.04 11.81
CA LYS A 230 7.33 10.37 11.16
C LYS A 230 6.42 10.50 9.93
N GLN A 231 6.11 9.40 9.25
CA GLN A 231 5.27 9.40 8.05
C GLN A 231 3.77 9.39 8.38
N TRP A 232 3.34 8.63 9.39
CA TRP A 232 1.91 8.53 9.71
C TRP A 232 1.44 9.52 10.78
N ASN A 233 2.34 10.07 11.60
CA ASN A 233 2.02 11.10 12.59
C ASN A 233 1.63 12.45 11.95
N THR A 234 1.96 12.67 10.68
CA THR A 234 1.59 13.87 9.92
C THR A 234 0.23 13.76 9.20
N ASN A 235 -0.53 12.69 9.45
CA ASN A 235 -1.82 12.36 8.80
C ASN A 235 -1.78 12.14 7.29
N ASN A 236 -0.61 12.11 6.65
CA ASN A 236 -0.52 11.91 5.20
C ASN A 236 0.80 11.24 4.80
N TRP A 237 0.94 9.95 5.07
CA TRP A 237 2.18 9.20 4.79
C TRP A 237 2.56 9.20 3.29
N LEU A 238 1.62 9.59 2.41
CA LEU A 238 1.85 9.76 0.98
C LEU A 238 2.43 11.14 0.59
N GLU A 239 2.38 12.14 1.46
CA GLU A 239 2.94 13.48 1.23
C GLU A 239 4.36 13.64 1.80
N VAL A 240 4.76 12.74 2.71
CA VAL A 240 6.12 12.68 3.24
C VAL A 240 6.96 11.76 2.36
N GLU A 241 8.23 12.11 2.13
CA GLU A 241 9.18 11.22 1.46
C GLU A 241 9.20 9.87 2.18
N TYR A 242 8.96 8.80 1.43
CA TYR A 242 8.83 7.49 2.04
C TYR A 242 10.20 6.96 2.45
N ASP A 243 10.38 6.71 3.76
CA ASP A 243 11.62 6.13 4.30
C ASP A 243 11.40 4.64 4.60
N LYS A 244 12.05 3.78 3.81
CA LYS A 244 11.99 2.32 3.99
C LYS A 244 12.69 1.90 5.28
N LEU A 245 12.39 0.68 5.70
CA LEU A 245 13.28 0.00 6.64
C LEU A 245 14.65 -0.20 5.98
N LYS A 246 15.70 0.23 6.68
CA LYS A 246 17.09 0.07 6.26
C LYS A 246 17.62 -1.28 6.71
N GLU A 247 18.66 -1.77 6.04
CA GLU A 247 19.37 -2.98 6.46
C GLU A 247 19.87 -2.82 7.91
N GLY A 248 19.56 -3.80 8.77
CA GLY A 248 19.85 -3.76 10.20
C GLY A 248 18.72 -3.19 11.07
N GLU A 249 17.72 -2.52 10.50
CA GLU A 249 16.50 -2.19 11.25
C GLU A 249 15.64 -3.44 11.44
N THR A 250 15.09 -3.62 12.64
CA THR A 250 14.28 -4.77 13.01
C THR A 250 12.92 -4.32 13.50
N VAL A 251 11.88 -5.10 13.17
CA VAL A 251 10.51 -4.85 13.62
C VAL A 251 10.08 -5.96 14.55
N SER A 252 9.65 -5.59 15.75
CA SER A 252 9.09 -6.50 16.73
C SER A 252 7.57 -6.31 16.85
N PHE A 253 6.85 -7.44 16.80
CA PHE A 253 5.41 -7.47 17.05
C PHE A 253 5.18 -7.72 18.55
N PRO A 254 4.14 -7.11 19.15
CA PRO A 254 3.78 -7.43 20.53
C PRO A 254 3.47 -8.93 20.63
N LEU A 255 3.93 -9.55 21.72
CA LEU A 255 3.50 -10.91 22.06
C LEU A 255 1.97 -10.88 22.17
N LEU A 256 1.30 -11.78 21.44
CA LEU A 256 -0.10 -12.04 21.69
C LEU A 256 -0.20 -12.50 23.14
N GLU A 257 -0.72 -11.64 24.02
CA GLU A 257 -1.15 -12.08 25.34
C GLU A 257 -2.16 -13.19 25.07
N SER A 258 -1.83 -14.40 25.52
CA SER A 258 -2.78 -15.50 25.53
C SER A 258 -3.90 -15.02 26.42
N ASN A 259 -5.04 -14.68 25.82
CA ASN A 259 -6.28 -14.51 26.56
C ASN A 259 -6.60 -15.89 27.16
N ASN A 260 -6.09 -16.15 28.36
CA ASN A 260 -6.50 -17.24 29.24
C ASN A 260 -7.86 -16.91 29.84
#